data_AF-A0A2E9CFY5-F1
#
_entry.id   AF-A0A2E9CFY5-F1
#
_cell.length_a   1.000
_cell.length_b   1.000
_cell.length_c   1.000
_cell.angle_alpha   90.00
_cell.angle_beta   90.00
_cell.angle_gamma   90.00
#
_symmetry.space_group_name_H-M   'P 1'
#
loop_
_entity.id
_entity.type
_entity.pdbx_description
1 polymer ?
#
loop_
_entity_poly.entity_id
_entity_poly.type
_entity_poly.pdbx_seq_one_letter_code
_entity_poly.pdbx_strand_id
1 'polypeptide(L)'
;MSSQVQGIQNFNKMEDKDKVYLIKLFVIIIGAVLSGIITGRTYNGEGNTWVIGFGIFILLEILISYFLKTKYDLGEMTNSQIFRIGIVIGLLTYIFLWTVIFNFIVTG
;
A
#
# COMPACT_ATOMS: atom_id res chain seq x y z
N MET A 1 23.83 22.42 -6.07
CA MET A 1 24.30 21.09 -5.60
C MET A 1 23.17 20.44 -4.79
N SER A 2 22.67 19.30 -5.28
CA SER A 2 22.13 18.15 -4.51
C SER A 2 20.81 18.20 -3.71
N SER A 3 19.72 18.78 -4.22
CA SER A 3 18.38 18.51 -3.64
C SER A 3 17.95 17.03 -3.82
N GLN A 4 18.36 16.38 -4.92
CA GLN A 4 18.10 14.96 -5.18
C GLN A 4 18.91 13.99 -4.28
N VAL A 5 20.04 14.43 -3.71
CA VAL A 5 20.87 13.56 -2.84
C VAL A 5 20.41 13.63 -1.38
N GLN A 6 19.83 14.77 -0.94
CA GLN A 6 19.33 14.92 0.43
C GLN A 6 18.14 14.00 0.74
N GLY A 7 17.22 13.78 -0.20
CA GLY A 7 16.06 12.90 0.01
C GLY A 7 16.44 11.44 0.27
N ILE A 8 17.35 10.90 -0.54
CA ILE A 8 17.84 9.52 -0.40
C ILE A 8 18.71 9.36 0.86
N GLN A 9 19.55 10.36 1.17
CA GLN A 9 20.37 10.36 2.39
C GLN A 9 19.54 10.48 3.68
N ASN A 10 18.41 11.20 3.66
CA ASN A 10 17.50 11.29 4.80
C ASN A 10 16.69 10.01 5.02
N PHE A 11 16.35 9.28 3.95
CA PHE A 11 15.68 7.99 4.07
C PHE A 11 16.54 6.94 4.79
N ASN A 12 17.85 6.94 4.53
CA ASN A 12 18.78 6.04 5.24
C ASN A 12 18.92 6.37 6.74
N LYS A 13 18.62 7.61 7.15
CA LYS A 13 18.67 8.08 8.55
C LYS A 13 17.35 7.93 9.31
N MET A 14 16.26 7.55 8.63
CA MET A 14 14.97 7.33 9.28
C MET A 14 14.97 6.08 10.15
N GLU A 15 14.12 6.07 11.18
CA GLU A 15 13.87 4.86 11.96
C GLU A 15 13.27 3.77 11.05
N ASP A 16 13.59 2.51 11.33
CA ASP A 16 13.16 1.40 10.48
C ASP A 16 11.62 1.27 10.42
N LYS A 17 10.93 1.70 11.49
CA LYS A 17 9.47 1.79 11.52
C LYS A 17 8.93 2.79 10.50
N ASP A 18 9.58 3.95 10.35
CA ASP A 18 9.17 4.98 9.40
C ASP A 18 9.46 4.55 7.96
N LYS A 19 10.60 3.89 7.72
CA LYS A 19 10.93 3.30 6.42
C LYS A 19 9.89 2.26 6.01
N VAL A 20 9.55 1.34 6.92
CA VAL A 20 8.51 0.33 6.70
C VAL A 20 7.18 1.01 6.41
N TYR A 21 6.77 1.97 7.23
CA TYR A 21 5.52 2.71 7.05
C TYR A 21 5.44 3.38 5.67
N LEU A 22 6.48 4.13 5.28
CA LEU A 22 6.50 4.86 4.01
C LEU A 22 6.47 3.92 2.79
N ILE A 23 7.23 2.82 2.82
CA ILE A 23 7.23 1.85 1.72
C ILE A 23 5.87 1.17 1.61
N LYS A 24 5.29 0.73 2.73
CA LYS A 24 3.95 0.13 2.75
C LYS A 24 2.91 1.11 2.22
N LEU A 25 2.91 2.35 2.71
CA LEU A 25 1.97 3.38 2.25
C LEU A 25 2.08 3.63 0.74
N PHE A 26 3.29 3.71 0.20
CA PHE A 26 3.52 3.88 -1.24
C PHE A 26 2.96 2.71 -2.06
N VAL A 27 3.22 1.47 -1.64
CA VAL A 27 2.70 0.27 -2.31
C VAL A 27 1.18 0.20 -2.23
N ILE A 28 0.61 0.56 -1.07
CA ILE A 28 -0.84 0.61 -0.87
C ILE A 28 -1.50 1.65 -1.78
N ILE A 29 -0.91 2.84 -1.95
CA ILE A 29 -1.43 3.87 -2.86
C ILE A 29 -1.47 3.34 -4.30
N ILE A 30 -0.38 2.74 -4.78
CA ILE A 30 -0.32 2.16 -6.13
C ILE A 30 -1.34 1.03 -6.27
N GLY A 31 -1.40 0.15 -5.27
CA GLY A 31 -2.35 -0.96 -5.23
C GLY A 31 -3.80 -0.52 -5.26
N ALA A 32 -4.15 0.57 -4.56
CA ALA A 32 -5.49 1.13 -4.54
C ALA A 32 -5.89 1.68 -5.92
N VAL A 33 -4.98 2.40 -6.58
CA VAL A 33 -5.21 2.93 -7.93
C VAL A 33 -5.43 1.78 -8.93
N LEU A 34 -4.52 0.81 -8.96
CA LEU A 34 -4.62 -0.34 -9.87
C LEU A 34 -5.87 -1.17 -9.61
N SER A 35 -6.17 -1.45 -8.35
CA SER A 35 -7.37 -2.19 -7.96
C SER A 35 -8.64 -1.43 -8.34
N GLY A 36 -8.68 -0.12 -8.13
CA GLY A 36 -9.82 0.73 -8.52
C GLY A 36 -10.06 0.69 -10.03
N ILE A 37 -9.01 0.74 -10.83
CA ILE A 37 -9.10 0.61 -12.30
C ILE A 37 -9.63 -0.77 -12.69
N ILE A 38 -9.03 -1.84 -12.17
CA ILE A 38 -9.43 -3.22 -12.52
C ILE A 38 -10.89 -3.44 -12.13
N THR A 39 -11.24 -3.20 -10.87
CA THR A 39 -12.59 -3.43 -10.35
C THR A 39 -13.63 -2.54 -11.03
N GLY A 40 -13.30 -1.29 -11.36
CA GLY A 40 -14.17 -0.39 -12.11
C GLY A 40 -14.41 -0.84 -13.55
N ARG A 41 -13.36 -1.32 -14.24
CA ARG A 41 -13.48 -1.85 -15.62
C ARG A 41 -14.26 -3.15 -15.70
N THR A 42 -14.19 -3.98 -14.66
CA THR A 42 -14.91 -5.26 -14.59
C THR A 42 -16.29 -5.13 -13.94
N TYR A 43 -16.71 -3.92 -13.58
CA TYR A 43 -17.98 -3.70 -12.91
C TYR A 43 -19.14 -3.78 -13.91
N ASN A 44 -19.92 -4.86 -13.81
CA ASN A 44 -21.08 -5.10 -14.68
C ASN A 44 -22.43 -4.88 -13.96
N GLY A 45 -22.45 -4.13 -12.85
CA GLY A 45 -23.66 -3.94 -12.04
C GLY A 45 -23.99 -5.06 -11.05
N GLU A 46 -23.33 -6.22 -11.17
CA GLU A 46 -23.47 -7.35 -10.23
C GLU A 46 -22.35 -7.39 -9.19
N GLY A 47 -22.75 -7.53 -7.93
CA GLY A 47 -21.92 -7.25 -6.75
C GLY A 47 -20.99 -8.39 -6.35
N ASN A 48 -19.68 -8.14 -6.47
CA ASN A 48 -18.62 -8.72 -5.63
C ASN A 48 -17.27 -7.95 -5.74
N THR A 49 -17.25 -6.79 -6.39
CA THR A 49 -16.03 -5.98 -6.59
C THR A 49 -15.37 -5.55 -5.28
N TRP A 50 -16.15 -5.38 -4.21
CA TRP A 50 -15.63 -5.08 -2.88
C TRP A 50 -14.81 -6.25 -2.28
N VAL A 51 -15.20 -7.51 -2.53
CA VAL A 51 -14.46 -8.70 -2.07
C VAL A 51 -13.12 -8.77 -2.79
N ILE A 52 -13.12 -8.50 -4.10
CA ILE A 52 -11.90 -8.46 -4.92
C ILE A 52 -10.98 -7.33 -4.45
N GLY A 53 -11.51 -6.12 -4.26
CA GLY A 53 -10.75 -4.98 -3.76
C GLY A 53 -10.14 -5.23 -2.38
N PHE A 54 -10.93 -5.75 -1.43
CA PHE A 54 -10.44 -6.08 -0.09
C PHE A 54 -9.42 -7.22 -0.11
N GLY A 55 -9.63 -8.25 -0.94
CA GLY A 55 -8.69 -9.35 -1.13
C GLY A 55 -7.33 -8.87 -1.65
N ILE A 56 -7.33 -7.93 -2.61
CA ILE A 56 -6.10 -7.30 -3.11
C ILE A 56 -5.36 -6.54 -2.01
N PHE A 57 -6.08 -5.80 -1.16
CA PHE A 57 -5.46 -5.11 -0.03
C PHE A 57 -4.74 -6.07 0.92
N ILE A 58 -5.42 -7.13 1.37
CA ILE A 58 -4.83 -8.12 2.29
C ILE A 58 -3.63 -8.82 1.66
N LEU A 59 -3.72 -9.18 0.37
CA LEU A 59 -2.62 -9.80 -0.36
C LEU A 59 -1.41 -8.85 -0.45
N LEU A 60 -1.63 -7.58 -0.78
CA LEU A 60 -0.57 -6.57 -0.83
C LEU A 60 0.11 -6.40 0.53
N GLU A 61 -0.66 -6.30 1.61
CA GLU A 61 -0.15 -6.17 2.98
C GLU A 61 0.75 -7.35 3.39
N ILE A 62 0.34 -8.58 3.07
CA ILE A 62 1.15 -9.78 3.35
C ILE A 62 2.43 -9.77 2.52
N LEU A 63 2.31 -9.54 1.20
CA LEU A 63 3.44 -9.56 0.28
C LEU A 63 4.47 -8.48 0.61
N ILE A 64 4.03 -7.25 0.88
CA ILE A 64 4.94 -6.15 1.20
C ILE A 64 5.60 -6.34 2.56
N SER A 65 4.86 -6.84 3.56
CA SER A 65 5.43 -7.10 4.89
C SER A 65 6.49 -8.20 4.83
N TYR A 66 6.27 -9.24 4.03
CA TYR A 66 7.26 -10.30 3.79
C TYR A 66 8.48 -9.76 3.01
N PHE A 67 8.25 -9.01 1.93
CA PHE A 67 9.30 -8.41 1.11
C PHE A 67 10.18 -7.44 1.90
N LEU A 68 9.59 -6.63 2.78
CA LEU A 68 10.33 -5.69 3.62
C LEU A 68 11.28 -6.43 4.57
N LYS A 69 10.83 -7.54 5.16
CA LYS A 69 11.66 -8.37 6.02
C LYS A 69 12.83 -9.03 5.28
N THR A 70 12.61 -9.48 4.05
CA THR A 70 13.67 -10.17 3.29
C THR A 70 14.68 -9.21 2.67
N LYS A 71 14.25 -8.00 2.32
CA LYS A 71 15.08 -7.03 1.59
C LYS A 71 15.81 -6.02 2.48
N TYR A 72 15.25 -5.67 3.63
CA TYR A 72 15.83 -4.66 4.53
C TYR A 72 16.27 -5.31 5.85
N ASP A 73 17.40 -4.84 6.37
CA ASP A 73 17.82 -5.16 7.74
C ASP A 73 17.01 -4.29 8.71
N LEU A 74 15.88 -4.84 9.18
CA LEU A 74 14.93 -4.18 10.08
C LEU A 74 15.22 -4.48 11.56
N GLY A 75 16.47 -4.83 11.88
CA GLY A 75 16.89 -5.22 13.22
C GLY A 75 16.10 -6.39 13.79
N GLU A 76 15.75 -6.32 15.09
CA GLU A 76 15.01 -7.38 15.81
C GLU A 76 13.49 -7.34 15.59
N MET A 77 12.99 -6.61 14.59
CA MET A 77 11.55 -6.52 14.35
C MET A 77 10.94 -7.87 13.95
N THR A 78 9.92 -8.28 14.69
CA THR A 78 9.15 -9.49 14.41
C THR A 78 8.22 -9.31 13.21
N ASN A 79 7.83 -10.41 12.56
CA ASN A 79 6.85 -10.41 11.46
C ASN A 79 5.56 -9.68 11.86
N SER A 80 5.09 -9.88 13.09
CA SER A 80 3.86 -9.27 13.58
C SER A 80 3.99 -7.76 13.71
N GLN A 81 5.15 -7.26 14.15
CA GLN A 81 5.40 -5.81 14.23
C GLN A 81 5.43 -5.18 12.84
N ILE A 82 6.14 -5.78 11.88
CA ILE A 82 6.21 -5.29 10.49
C ILE A 82 4.81 -5.26 9.85
N PHE A 83 4.02 -6.32 10.05
CA PHE A 83 2.66 -6.40 9.53
C PHE A 83 1.74 -5.33 10.14
N ARG A 84 1.82 -5.09 11.45
CA ARG A 84 0.96 -4.11 12.14
C ARG A 84 1.30 -2.67 11.82
N ILE A 85 2.54 -2.36 11.45
CA ILE A 85 2.94 -0.98 11.12
C ILE A 85 2.12 -0.49 9.94
N GLY A 86 1.45 0.65 10.15
CA GLY A 86 0.69 1.34 9.12
C GLY A 86 -0.57 0.64 8.65
N ILE A 87 -0.97 -0.52 9.20
CA ILE A 87 -2.07 -1.32 8.63
C ILE A 87 -3.43 -0.58 8.64
N VAL A 88 -3.73 0.15 9.72
CA VAL A 88 -5.00 0.89 9.85
C VAL A 88 -5.02 2.09 8.89
N ILE A 89 -3.95 2.89 8.89
CA ILE A 89 -3.84 4.05 8.01
C ILE A 89 -3.77 3.60 6.54
N GLY A 90 -3.06 2.51 6.26
CA GLY A 90 -2.98 1.88 4.95
C GLY A 90 -4.36 1.42 4.47
N LEU A 91 -5.14 0.75 5.32
CA LEU A 91 -6.51 0.34 4.99
C LEU A 91 -7.41 1.54 4.66
N LEU A 92 -7.40 2.58 5.50
CA LEU A 92 -8.21 3.78 5.27
C LEU A 92 -7.80 4.49 3.98
N THR A 93 -6.50 4.62 3.73
CA THR A 93 -5.95 5.21 2.50
C THR A 93 -6.33 4.38 1.28
N TYR A 94 -6.23 3.06 1.38
CA TYR A 94 -6.59 2.13 0.32
C TYR A 94 -8.06 2.28 -0.04
N ILE A 95 -8.97 2.17 0.93
CA ILE A 95 -10.42 2.25 0.71
C ILE A 95 -10.76 3.59 0.06
N PHE A 96 -10.24 4.70 0.60
CA PHE A 96 -10.51 6.03 0.07
C PHE A 96 -10.11 6.15 -1.41
N LEU A 97 -8.84 5.84 -1.73
CA LEU A 97 -8.34 5.96 -3.10
C LEU A 97 -9.00 4.97 -4.05
N TRP A 98 -9.17 3.73 -3.61
CA TRP A 98 -9.85 2.69 -4.38
C TRP A 98 -11.26 3.13 -4.77
N THR A 99 -12.05 3.65 -3.83
CA THR A 99 -13.42 4.13 -4.09
C THR A 99 -13.43 5.32 -5.04
N VAL A 100 -12.53 6.28 -4.88
CA VAL A 100 -12.44 7.45 -5.78
C VAL A 100 -12.14 7.01 -7.21
N ILE A 101 -11.12 6.17 -7.40
CA ILE A 101 -10.71 5.70 -8.72
C ILE A 101 -11.76 4.78 -9.34
N PHE A 102 -12.35 3.88 -8.55
CA PHE A 102 -13.46 3.03 -8.99
C PHE A 102 -14.61 3.87 -9.55
N ASN A 103 -15.09 4.86 -8.79
CA ASN A 103 -16.20 5.71 -9.23
C ASN A 103 -15.86 6.53 -10.47
N PHE A 104 -14.62 7.03 -10.57
CA PHE A 104 -14.16 7.74 -11.76
C PHE A 104 -14.20 6.87 -13.01
N ILE A 105 -13.78 5.60 -12.89
CA ILE A 105 -13.74 4.65 -14.00
C ILE A 105 -15.14 4.13 -14.38
N VAL A 106 -16.05 3.99 -13.43
CA VAL A 106 -17.43 3.54 -13.70
C VAL A 106 -18.28 4.66 -14.33
N THR A 107 -18.01 5.92 -13.97
CA THR A 107 -18.82 7.07 -14.41
C THR A 107 -18.31 7.69 -15.72
N GLY A 108 -17.01 7.55 -16.02
CA GLY A 108 -16.36 8.11 -17.22
C GLY A 108 -16.34 7.15 -18.40
#